data_AF-A0A166CG17-F1
#
_entry.id   AF-A0A166CG17-F1
#
_cell.length_a   1.000
_cell.length_b   1.000
_cell.length_c   1.000
_cell.angle_alpha   90.00
_cell.angle_beta   90.00
_cell.angle_gamma   90.00
#
_symmetry.space_group_name_H-M   'P 1'
#
loop_
_entity.id
_entity.type
_entity.pdbx_description
1 polymer ?
#
loop_
_entity_poly.entity_id
_entity_poly.type
_entity_poly.pdbx_seq_one_letter_code
_entity_poly.pdbx_strand_id
1 'polypeptide(L)'
;MKLSTRSKSYMIPEYNLTGDLLSFLTCNLQYRYQNKGTLPPSMPVQLWFGEFIHGVMEEAFLKWKHEKIPFPWDWKKDIRPIEDMIDLRLQVRGLYPPEEHFFTINHPDVNMQIEDLDERNHKKLASARAEKAINIWGPHLFPLIDSAELLIKGLREMPNYDENTSRSNYYGINGVIDVLSSIKINKTKKQSTLDNYNNRILEFLKKDPEFQKKIDEINEEDEYEIIIDYKGMKRPPMNYEKSDNKSWLQHEWQIQTYSWLRSKQEDSKPIIAGVIFYLNELVPSKEDLFAIQQDLHTNLTDIPRNENEYKKDIELIENWDEDLKVPELSEKFKIDRSIRIININEIEREKALKEFDNVVANIENSLIKEIKGCNIQDSWKANADERTCNACDFKTFCKKHKAKNKDFNIP
;
A
#
# COMPACT_ATOMS: atom_id res chain seq x y z
N MET A 1 -53.65 19.87 12.38
CA MET A 1 -52.96 18.82 11.59
C MET A 1 -51.46 18.90 11.89
N LYS A 2 -50.89 17.91 12.59
CA LYS A 2 -49.43 17.73 12.61
C LYS A 2 -49.08 17.07 11.28
N LEU A 3 -48.42 17.81 10.39
CA LEU A 3 -47.88 17.23 9.15
C LEU A 3 -46.93 16.10 9.55
N SER A 4 -47.15 14.91 8.98
CA SER A 4 -46.24 13.78 9.13
C SER A 4 -44.89 14.19 8.55
N THR A 5 -43.92 14.48 9.43
CA THR A 5 -42.54 14.66 9.03
C THR A 5 -42.02 13.31 8.57
N ARG A 6 -41.75 13.19 7.26
CA ARG A 6 -41.12 12.00 6.66
C ARG A 6 -39.93 11.60 7.53
N SER A 7 -39.90 10.35 8.01
CA SER A 7 -38.74 9.85 8.76
C SER A 7 -37.49 10.03 7.92
N LYS A 8 -36.38 10.44 8.54
CA LYS A 8 -35.09 10.54 7.84
C LYS A 8 -34.78 9.18 7.21
N SER A 9 -34.33 9.18 5.96
CA SER A 9 -33.91 7.95 5.29
C SER A 9 -32.84 7.28 6.13
N TYR A 10 -33.06 6.02 6.49
CA TYR A 10 -32.05 5.22 7.14
C TYR A 10 -30.88 5.03 6.17
N MET A 11 -29.69 5.51 6.54
CA MET A 11 -28.49 5.39 5.72
C MET A 11 -27.38 4.75 6.54
N ILE A 12 -26.88 3.63 6.05
CA ILE A 12 -25.72 2.96 6.64
C ILE A 12 -24.47 3.73 6.17
N PRO A 13 -23.64 4.26 7.09
CA PRO A 13 -22.40 4.89 6.70
C PRO A 13 -21.44 3.86 6.10
N GLU A 14 -20.80 4.20 5.00
CA GLU A 14 -19.80 3.36 4.34
C GLU A 14 -18.40 3.98 4.52
N TYR A 15 -17.42 3.13 4.79
CA TYR A 15 -16.03 3.50 5.00
C TYR A 15 -15.12 2.67 4.10
N ASN A 16 -14.24 3.35 3.37
CA ASN A 16 -13.18 2.70 2.61
C ASN A 16 -12.00 2.35 3.52
N LEU A 17 -11.51 1.11 3.43
CA LEU A 17 -10.42 0.65 4.27
C LEU A 17 -9.17 1.53 4.13
N THR A 18 -8.79 1.85 2.89
CA THR A 18 -7.58 2.63 2.60
C THR A 18 -7.87 4.13 2.70
N GLY A 19 -8.90 4.60 2.00
CA GLY A 19 -9.24 6.02 1.88
C GLY A 19 -9.85 6.63 3.14
N ASP A 20 -10.52 5.84 4.00
CA ASP A 20 -11.06 6.34 5.27
C ASP A 20 -10.27 5.86 6.48
N LEU A 21 -10.19 4.55 6.69
CA LEU A 21 -9.71 4.02 7.97
C LEU A 21 -8.19 4.20 8.12
N LEU A 22 -7.41 3.82 7.10
CA LEU A 22 -5.96 4.05 7.11
C LEU A 22 -5.63 5.55 7.06
N SER A 23 -6.29 6.34 6.20
CA SER A 23 -6.08 7.80 6.17
C SER A 23 -6.39 8.49 7.51
N PHE A 24 -7.43 8.06 8.23
CA PHE A 24 -7.72 8.56 9.57
C PHE A 24 -6.60 8.21 10.55
N LEU A 25 -6.06 7.00 10.50
CA LEU A 25 -4.95 6.56 11.33
C LEU A 25 -3.65 7.33 11.05
N THR A 26 -3.44 7.80 9.82
CA THR A 26 -2.30 8.68 9.48
C THR A 26 -2.43 10.04 10.16
N CYS A 27 -3.61 10.69 10.06
CA CYS A 27 -3.91 11.91 10.79
C CYS A 27 -5.42 12.24 10.72
N ASN A 28 -6.10 12.20 11.87
CA ASN A 28 -7.56 12.43 11.92
C ASN A 28 -7.96 13.82 11.36
N LEU A 29 -7.18 14.85 11.68
CA LEU A 29 -7.47 16.21 11.22
C LEU A 29 -7.26 16.37 9.72
N GLN A 30 -6.19 15.77 9.17
CA GLN A 30 -5.94 15.76 7.73
C GLN A 30 -7.04 15.00 6.99
N TYR A 31 -7.42 13.82 7.49
CA TYR A 31 -8.54 13.03 6.99
C TYR A 31 -9.83 13.86 6.91
N ARG A 32 -10.16 14.62 7.96
CA ARG A 32 -11.33 15.49 7.96
C ARG A 32 -11.27 16.56 6.87
N TYR A 33 -10.12 17.18 6.63
CA TYR A 33 -10.00 18.23 5.60
C TYR A 33 -10.02 17.66 4.18
N GLN A 34 -9.38 16.51 3.94
CA GLN A 34 -9.28 15.92 2.61
C GLN A 34 -10.59 15.23 2.20
N ASN A 35 -11.08 14.28 3.00
CA ASN A 35 -12.22 13.43 2.62
C ASN A 35 -13.58 14.07 2.84
N LYS A 36 -13.72 14.96 3.84
CA LYS A 36 -14.98 15.69 4.07
C LYS A 36 -14.96 17.14 3.62
N GLY A 37 -13.78 17.76 3.53
CA GLY A 37 -13.62 19.12 2.99
C GLY A 37 -13.42 19.16 1.48
N THR A 38 -13.26 18.00 0.82
CA THR A 38 -12.98 17.88 -0.63
C THR A 38 -11.78 18.71 -1.08
N LEU A 39 -10.82 18.91 -0.19
CA LEU A 39 -9.59 19.64 -0.49
C LEU A 39 -8.54 18.62 -0.94
N PRO A 40 -8.21 18.55 -2.24
CA PRO A 40 -7.14 17.68 -2.69
C PRO A 40 -5.82 18.14 -2.08
N PRO A 41 -4.91 17.20 -1.77
CA PRO A 41 -3.57 17.55 -1.32
C PRO A 41 -2.84 18.43 -2.36
N SER A 42 -2.05 19.40 -1.90
CA SER A 42 -1.35 20.34 -2.81
C SER A 42 -0.12 19.72 -3.47
N MET A 43 0.51 18.72 -2.81
CA MET A 43 1.59 17.90 -3.39
C MET A 43 1.42 16.41 -3.04
N PRO A 44 0.57 15.67 -3.77
CA PRO A 44 0.32 14.25 -3.51
C PRO A 44 1.45 13.32 -3.98
N VAL A 45 2.73 13.58 -3.70
CA VAL A 45 3.85 12.75 -4.21
C VAL A 45 3.63 11.25 -3.93
N GLN A 46 3.26 10.90 -2.70
CA GLN A 46 3.01 9.51 -2.30
C GLN A 46 1.72 8.94 -2.89
N LEU A 47 0.64 9.75 -2.97
CA LEU A 47 -0.63 9.33 -3.54
C LEU A 47 -0.50 9.12 -5.06
N TRP A 48 0.12 10.07 -5.76
CA TRP A 48 0.46 9.97 -7.19
C TRP A 48 1.32 8.75 -7.45
N PHE A 49 2.40 8.54 -6.68
CA PHE A 49 3.29 7.40 -6.90
C PHE A 49 2.59 6.06 -6.63
N GLY A 50 1.73 6.01 -5.61
CA GLY A 50 0.86 4.86 -5.36
C GLY A 50 -0.01 4.56 -6.58
N GLU A 51 -0.90 5.48 -6.97
CA GLU A 51 -1.82 5.28 -8.10
C GLU A 51 -1.07 4.98 -9.41
N PHE A 52 0.08 5.61 -9.63
CA PHE A 52 0.95 5.34 -10.78
C PHE A 52 1.44 3.89 -10.80
N ILE A 53 1.95 3.38 -9.68
CA ILE A 53 2.45 2.00 -9.58
C ILE A 53 1.33 0.99 -9.74
N HIS A 54 0.19 1.16 -9.06
CA HIS A 54 -0.95 0.24 -9.20
C HIS A 54 -1.42 0.20 -10.66
N GLY A 55 -1.62 1.37 -11.28
CA GLY A 55 -2.04 1.46 -12.68
C GLY A 55 -1.04 0.85 -13.66
N VAL A 56 0.27 1.07 -13.47
CA VAL A 56 1.29 0.49 -14.35
C VAL A 56 1.36 -1.04 -14.19
N MET A 57 1.28 -1.55 -12.96
CA MET A 57 1.31 -3.00 -12.71
C MET A 57 0.07 -3.71 -13.27
N GLU A 58 -1.12 -3.10 -13.12
CA GLU A 58 -2.38 -3.60 -13.67
C GLU A 58 -2.31 -3.67 -15.20
N GLU A 59 -1.98 -2.55 -15.86
CA GLU A 59 -1.93 -2.48 -17.32
C GLU A 59 -0.81 -3.36 -17.91
N ALA A 60 0.33 -3.49 -17.20
CA ALA A 60 1.37 -4.44 -17.57
C ALA A 60 0.88 -5.90 -17.49
N PHE A 61 0.11 -6.25 -16.46
CA PHE A 61 -0.52 -7.57 -16.37
C PHE A 61 -1.51 -7.79 -17.52
N LEU A 62 -2.37 -6.82 -17.82
CA LEU A 62 -3.35 -6.92 -18.91
C LEU A 62 -2.64 -7.12 -20.26
N LYS A 63 -1.62 -6.31 -20.55
CA LYS A 63 -0.81 -6.45 -21.77
C LYS A 63 -0.13 -7.82 -21.84
N TRP A 64 0.47 -8.28 -20.75
CA TRP A 64 1.06 -9.62 -20.69
C TRP A 64 0.02 -10.73 -20.87
N LYS A 65 -1.19 -10.58 -20.31
CA LYS A 65 -2.27 -11.57 -20.42
C LYS A 65 -2.71 -11.75 -21.87
N HIS A 66 -2.75 -10.67 -22.65
CA HIS A 66 -3.13 -10.69 -24.06
C HIS A 66 -1.99 -11.12 -24.99
N GLU A 67 -0.80 -10.56 -24.83
CA GLU A 67 0.30 -10.70 -25.79
C GLU A 67 1.33 -11.77 -25.39
N LYS A 68 1.37 -12.15 -24.11
CA LYS A 68 2.33 -13.11 -23.53
C LYS A 68 3.79 -12.75 -23.85
N ILE A 69 4.11 -11.45 -23.87
CA ILE A 69 5.47 -10.94 -24.09
C ILE A 69 6.43 -11.55 -23.06
N PRO A 70 7.57 -12.14 -23.49
CA PRO A 70 8.57 -12.68 -22.57
C PRO A 70 9.29 -11.58 -21.81
N PHE A 71 9.69 -11.88 -20.58
CA PHE A 71 10.54 -11.00 -19.78
C PHE A 71 12.03 -11.21 -20.11
N PRO A 72 12.90 -10.20 -19.90
CA PRO A 72 12.59 -8.84 -19.42
C PRO A 72 12.01 -7.95 -20.52
N TRP A 73 11.15 -7.03 -20.12
CA TRP A 73 10.58 -5.97 -20.94
C TRP A 73 11.54 -4.78 -21.02
N ASP A 74 11.64 -4.19 -22.20
CA ASP A 74 12.43 -2.98 -22.42
C ASP A 74 11.67 -1.75 -21.92
N TRP A 75 12.35 -0.88 -21.17
CA TRP A 75 11.69 0.30 -20.60
C TRP A 75 11.09 1.20 -21.68
N LYS A 76 11.84 1.54 -22.73
CA LYS A 76 11.40 2.53 -23.72
C LYS A 76 10.30 1.97 -24.63
N LYS A 77 10.44 0.71 -25.05
CA LYS A 77 9.54 0.07 -26.01
C LYS A 77 8.29 -0.52 -25.36
N ASP A 78 8.42 -1.20 -24.23
CA ASP A 78 7.35 -2.03 -23.69
C ASP A 78 6.64 -1.38 -22.49
N ILE A 79 7.39 -0.68 -21.62
CA ILE A 79 6.91 -0.15 -20.33
C ILE A 79 6.51 1.33 -20.44
N ARG A 80 7.33 2.18 -21.07
CA ARG A 80 7.10 3.62 -21.19
C ARG A 80 5.76 3.98 -21.83
N PRO A 81 5.25 3.26 -22.86
CA PRO A 81 3.90 3.51 -23.36
C PRO A 81 2.80 3.29 -22.31
N ILE A 82 3.00 2.33 -21.39
CA ILE A 82 2.08 2.10 -20.27
C ILE A 82 2.20 3.25 -19.26
N GLU A 83 3.43 3.63 -18.90
CA GLU A 83 3.68 4.77 -18.00
C GLU A 83 3.03 6.06 -18.51
N ASP A 84 3.13 6.33 -19.81
CA ASP A 84 2.58 7.52 -20.45
C ASP A 84 1.05 7.54 -20.43
N MET A 85 0.41 6.40 -20.71
CA MET A 85 -1.04 6.26 -20.60
C MET A 85 -1.54 6.48 -19.16
N ILE A 86 -0.83 5.91 -18.18
CA ILE A 86 -1.18 6.08 -16.76
C ILE A 86 -0.94 7.51 -16.31
N ASP A 87 0.17 8.14 -16.69
CA ASP A 87 0.46 9.54 -16.43
C ASP A 87 -0.67 10.45 -16.93
N LEU A 88 -1.09 10.28 -18.19
CA LEU A 88 -2.22 11.04 -18.75
C LEU A 88 -3.51 10.82 -17.94
N ARG A 89 -3.81 9.58 -17.54
CA ARG A 89 -4.99 9.25 -16.71
C ARG A 89 -4.95 9.97 -15.36
N LEU A 90 -3.79 10.06 -14.73
CA LEU A 90 -3.60 10.76 -13.45
C LEU A 90 -3.71 12.28 -13.61
N GLN A 91 -3.12 12.85 -14.66
CA GLN A 91 -3.20 14.28 -14.94
C GLN A 91 -4.63 14.74 -15.20
N VAL A 92 -5.45 13.95 -15.90
CA VAL A 92 -6.89 14.23 -16.10
C VAL A 92 -7.64 14.30 -14.76
N ARG A 93 -7.18 13.57 -13.73
CA ARG A 93 -7.72 13.63 -12.37
C ARG A 93 -7.12 14.76 -11.52
N GLY A 94 -6.23 15.58 -12.09
CA GLY A 94 -5.52 16.65 -11.39
C GLY A 94 -4.34 16.17 -10.55
N LEU A 95 -3.91 14.91 -10.70
CA LEU A 95 -2.73 14.35 -10.04
C LEU A 95 -1.53 14.44 -10.99
N TYR A 96 -0.76 15.50 -10.84
CA TYR A 96 0.43 15.74 -11.68
C TYR A 96 1.67 15.04 -11.13
N PRO A 97 2.54 14.50 -12.00
CA PRO A 97 3.79 13.87 -11.58
C PRO A 97 4.75 14.88 -10.94
N PRO A 98 5.46 14.51 -9.86
CA PRO A 98 6.56 15.30 -9.35
C PRO A 98 7.74 15.26 -10.33
N GLU A 99 8.25 16.43 -10.74
CA GLU A 99 9.29 16.57 -11.79
C GLU A 99 10.57 15.77 -11.50
N GLU A 100 10.96 15.67 -10.23
CA GLU A 100 12.15 14.92 -9.81
C GLU A 100 11.94 13.39 -9.89
N HIS A 101 10.68 12.94 -9.84
CA HIS A 101 10.33 11.52 -9.70
C HIS A 101 9.89 10.87 -11.00
N PHE A 102 9.33 11.65 -11.93
CA PHE A 102 8.83 11.16 -13.21
C PHE A 102 8.95 12.22 -14.31
N PHE A 103 9.36 11.79 -15.51
CA PHE A 103 9.41 12.66 -16.69
C PHE A 103 8.14 12.47 -17.52
N THR A 104 7.32 13.51 -17.64
CA THR A 104 6.10 13.49 -18.46
C THR A 104 6.35 14.07 -19.85
N ILE A 105 5.76 13.44 -20.89
CA ILE A 105 5.66 13.99 -22.25
C ILE A 105 4.27 14.58 -22.54
N ASN A 106 3.33 14.46 -21.60
CA ASN A 106 1.96 14.97 -21.73
C ASN A 106 1.84 16.45 -21.37
N HIS A 107 2.93 17.09 -20.95
CA HIS A 107 2.94 18.51 -20.62
C HIS A 107 2.91 19.37 -21.91
N PRO A 108 2.08 20.42 -22.00
CA PRO A 108 1.95 21.24 -23.21
C PRO A 108 3.26 21.86 -23.71
N ASP A 109 4.18 22.16 -22.79
CA ASP A 109 5.49 22.74 -23.11
C ASP A 109 6.54 21.72 -23.58
N VAL A 110 6.23 20.41 -23.48
CA VAL A 110 7.12 19.33 -23.89
C VAL A 110 6.71 18.84 -25.27
N ASN A 111 7.55 19.10 -26.28
CA ASN A 111 7.35 18.60 -27.63
C ASN A 111 8.32 17.44 -27.91
N MET A 112 8.13 16.33 -27.18
CA MET A 112 8.90 15.10 -27.31
C MET A 112 7.96 13.91 -27.45
N GLN A 113 8.35 12.94 -28.27
CA GLN A 113 7.69 11.64 -28.36
C GLN A 113 8.49 10.58 -27.58
N ILE A 114 7.91 9.40 -27.41
CA ILE A 114 8.59 8.28 -26.73
C ILE A 114 9.93 7.97 -27.42
N GLU A 115 10.00 8.07 -28.74
CA GLU A 115 11.20 7.83 -29.53
C GLU A 115 12.34 8.80 -29.22
N ASP A 116 12.05 10.01 -28.73
CA ASP A 116 13.05 11.02 -28.37
C ASP A 116 13.67 10.78 -26.99
N LEU A 117 13.07 9.90 -26.18
CA LEU A 117 13.50 9.67 -24.80
C LEU A 117 14.78 8.83 -24.72
N ASP A 118 15.62 9.16 -23.76
CA ASP A 118 16.79 8.40 -23.37
C ASP A 118 16.77 8.06 -21.86
N GLU A 119 17.31 6.90 -21.50
CA GLU A 119 17.29 6.41 -20.12
C GLU A 119 18.04 7.33 -19.16
N ARG A 120 19.15 7.95 -19.58
CA ARG A 120 20.00 8.72 -18.67
C ARG A 120 19.31 9.99 -18.20
N ASN A 121 18.58 10.65 -19.07
CA ASN A 121 17.96 11.93 -18.77
C ASN A 121 16.51 11.76 -18.29
N HIS A 122 15.78 10.78 -18.82
CA HIS A 122 14.32 10.70 -18.70
C HIS A 122 13.82 9.57 -17.80
N LYS A 123 14.62 8.51 -17.56
CA LYS A 123 14.22 7.42 -16.66
C LYS A 123 14.45 7.81 -15.21
N LYS A 124 13.44 8.45 -14.64
CA LYS A 124 13.43 8.87 -13.23
C LYS A 124 13.10 7.71 -12.29
N LEU A 125 13.10 8.01 -11.00
CA LEU A 125 12.96 7.02 -9.93
C LEU A 125 11.65 6.21 -10.04
N ALA A 126 10.52 6.85 -10.38
CA ALA A 126 9.25 6.16 -10.52
C ALA A 126 9.28 5.12 -11.65
N SER A 127 9.79 5.50 -12.83
CA SER A 127 9.96 4.59 -13.97
C SER A 127 10.95 3.46 -13.68
N ALA A 128 12.06 3.76 -13.00
CA ALA A 128 13.03 2.74 -12.60
C ALA A 128 12.42 1.69 -11.64
N ARG A 129 11.57 2.12 -10.71
CA ARG A 129 10.83 1.23 -9.80
C ARG A 129 9.79 0.40 -10.54
N ALA A 130 9.00 1.02 -11.41
CA ALA A 130 7.99 0.33 -12.21
C ALA A 130 8.64 -0.75 -13.10
N GLU A 131 9.71 -0.41 -13.81
CA GLU A 131 10.46 -1.37 -14.63
C GLU A 131 11.00 -2.53 -13.79
N LYS A 132 11.66 -2.23 -12.66
CA LYS A 132 12.21 -3.28 -11.80
C LYS A 132 11.11 -4.17 -11.22
N ALA A 133 9.96 -3.60 -10.84
CA ALA A 133 8.82 -4.37 -10.36
C ALA A 133 8.28 -5.31 -11.45
N ILE A 134 8.06 -4.82 -12.68
CA ILE A 134 7.60 -5.62 -13.82
C ILE A 134 8.61 -6.73 -14.13
N ASN A 135 9.90 -6.40 -14.23
CA ASN A 135 10.92 -7.36 -14.68
C ASN A 135 11.32 -8.38 -13.62
N ILE A 136 11.22 -8.05 -12.32
CA ILE A 136 11.55 -8.97 -11.22
C ILE A 136 10.33 -9.77 -10.81
N TRP A 137 9.20 -9.11 -10.53
CA TRP A 137 8.01 -9.77 -9.98
C TRP A 137 7.02 -10.18 -11.05
N GLY A 138 6.89 -9.47 -12.18
CA GLY A 138 5.98 -9.81 -13.27
C GLY A 138 6.07 -11.27 -13.75
N PRO A 139 7.26 -11.86 -14.00
CA PRO A 139 7.39 -13.27 -14.41
C PRO A 139 6.78 -14.25 -13.40
N HIS A 140 6.81 -13.92 -12.12
CA HIS A 140 6.33 -14.77 -11.03
C HIS A 140 4.90 -14.45 -10.64
N LEU A 141 4.50 -13.19 -10.76
CA LEU A 141 3.22 -12.69 -10.29
C LEU A 141 2.14 -12.83 -11.35
N PHE A 142 2.38 -12.35 -12.57
CA PHE A 142 1.37 -12.32 -13.62
C PHE A 142 0.76 -13.70 -13.95
N PRO A 143 1.52 -14.81 -13.92
CA PRO A 143 0.94 -16.14 -14.08
C PRO A 143 0.04 -16.60 -12.93
N LEU A 144 0.15 -16.00 -11.75
CA LEU A 144 -0.64 -16.35 -10.56
C LEU A 144 -1.92 -15.52 -10.43
N ILE A 145 -2.02 -14.37 -11.12
CA ILE A 145 -3.18 -13.49 -11.03
C ILE A 145 -4.41 -14.19 -11.63
N ASP A 146 -5.40 -14.43 -10.79
CA ASP A 146 -6.73 -14.87 -11.20
C ASP A 146 -7.62 -13.65 -11.48
N SER A 147 -7.64 -12.70 -10.54
CA SER A 147 -8.38 -11.44 -10.63
C SER A 147 -7.52 -10.27 -10.16
N ALA A 148 -7.65 -9.11 -10.81
CA ALA A 148 -7.04 -7.84 -10.41
C ALA A 148 -8.13 -6.81 -10.08
N GLU A 149 -7.84 -5.86 -9.18
CA GLU A 149 -8.76 -4.79 -8.76
C GLU A 149 -10.14 -5.29 -8.26
N LEU A 150 -10.13 -6.29 -7.37
CA LEU A 150 -11.37 -6.90 -6.88
C LEU A 150 -12.01 -6.03 -5.79
N LEU A 151 -13.21 -5.52 -6.09
CA LEU A 151 -14.04 -4.80 -5.12
C LEU A 151 -14.64 -5.76 -4.09
N ILE A 152 -14.42 -5.46 -2.82
CA ILE A 152 -14.91 -6.24 -1.68
C ILE A 152 -15.67 -5.34 -0.72
N LYS A 153 -16.77 -5.87 -0.17
CA LYS A 153 -17.62 -5.14 0.77
C LYS A 153 -18.17 -6.05 1.86
N GLY A 154 -18.40 -5.48 3.03
CA GLY A 154 -18.97 -6.17 4.17
C GLY A 154 -19.73 -5.20 5.08
N LEU A 155 -20.55 -5.77 5.97
CA LEU A 155 -21.32 -5.03 6.95
C LEU A 155 -20.89 -5.45 8.36
N ARG A 156 -20.76 -4.48 9.26
CA ARG A 156 -20.40 -4.70 10.67
C ARG A 156 -21.30 -3.88 11.58
N GLU A 157 -21.43 -4.31 12.83
CA GLU A 157 -22.18 -3.59 13.86
C GLU A 157 -21.51 -2.25 14.20
N MET A 158 -22.32 -1.23 14.45
CA MET A 158 -21.82 0.08 14.85
C MET A 158 -21.17 0.00 16.24
N PRO A 159 -19.88 0.33 16.38
CA PRO A 159 -19.21 0.29 17.67
C PRO A 159 -19.80 1.35 18.60
N ASN A 160 -20.07 0.97 19.86
CA ASN A 160 -20.69 1.83 20.88
C ASN A 160 -22.04 2.43 20.45
N TYR A 161 -22.87 1.64 19.76
CA TYR A 161 -24.19 2.09 19.30
C TYR A 161 -25.06 2.66 20.43
N ASP A 162 -25.59 3.86 20.19
CA ASP A 162 -26.63 4.49 21.00
C ASP A 162 -27.71 5.03 20.07
N GLU A 163 -28.95 4.58 20.26
CA GLU A 163 -30.10 4.93 19.43
C GLU A 163 -30.34 6.45 19.32
N ASN A 164 -29.92 7.23 20.33
CA ASN A 164 -30.13 8.67 20.35
C ASN A 164 -29.03 9.48 19.66
N THR A 165 -27.85 8.90 19.46
CA THR A 165 -26.67 9.64 18.95
C THR A 165 -26.03 9.00 17.73
N SER A 166 -26.05 7.67 17.60
CA SER A 166 -25.53 6.96 16.45
C SER A 166 -26.40 7.17 15.23
N ARG A 167 -25.76 7.26 14.05
CA ARG A 167 -26.47 7.48 12.78
C ARG A 167 -27.13 6.21 12.22
N SER A 168 -26.64 5.05 12.63
CA SER A 168 -27.01 3.72 12.13
C SER A 168 -26.57 2.65 13.15
N ASN A 169 -27.24 1.49 13.18
CA ASN A 169 -26.83 0.33 13.99
C ASN A 169 -25.73 -0.52 13.31
N TYR A 170 -25.46 -0.27 12.04
CA TYR A 170 -24.38 -0.89 11.26
C TYR A 170 -23.52 0.15 10.57
N TYR A 171 -22.33 -0.25 10.14
CA TYR A 171 -21.57 0.46 9.12
C TYR A 171 -21.11 -0.51 8.04
N GLY A 172 -21.00 0.00 6.82
CA GLY A 172 -20.41 -0.69 5.69
C GLY A 172 -18.92 -0.46 5.64
N ILE A 173 -18.17 -1.48 5.29
CA ILE A 173 -16.73 -1.39 5.02
C ILE A 173 -16.48 -1.92 3.61
N ASN A 174 -15.71 -1.17 2.82
CA ASN A 174 -15.35 -1.54 1.47
C ASN A 174 -13.83 -1.39 1.23
N GLY A 175 -13.34 -2.09 0.22
CA GLY A 175 -11.94 -2.08 -0.17
C GLY A 175 -11.73 -2.65 -1.56
N VAL A 176 -10.51 -2.49 -2.07
CA VAL A 176 -10.08 -3.03 -3.35
C VAL A 176 -8.86 -3.90 -3.09
N ILE A 177 -8.90 -5.14 -3.54
CA ILE A 177 -7.74 -6.04 -3.53
C ILE A 177 -7.02 -5.84 -4.87
N ASP A 178 -5.75 -5.43 -4.85
CA ASP A 178 -4.96 -5.22 -6.07
C ASP A 178 -4.88 -6.52 -6.89
N VAL A 179 -4.51 -7.63 -6.24
CA VAL A 179 -4.38 -8.93 -6.88
C VAL A 179 -4.91 -10.03 -5.98
N LEU A 180 -5.76 -10.88 -6.57
CA LEU A 180 -6.19 -12.15 -6.02
C LEU A 180 -5.61 -13.27 -6.88
N SER A 181 -4.83 -14.14 -6.25
CA SER A 181 -4.29 -15.35 -6.89
C SER A 181 -5.05 -16.58 -6.41
N SER A 182 -5.43 -17.47 -7.33
CA SER A 182 -6.07 -18.74 -7.00
C SER A 182 -5.19 -19.92 -7.39
N ILE A 183 -4.92 -20.82 -6.44
CA ILE A 183 -3.95 -21.92 -6.59
C ILE A 183 -4.59 -23.24 -6.18
N LYS A 184 -4.42 -24.27 -7.02
CA LYS A 184 -4.79 -25.67 -6.71
C LYS A 184 -3.72 -26.35 -5.87
N ILE A 185 -4.13 -27.09 -4.84
CA ILE A 185 -3.24 -28.00 -4.13
C ILE A 185 -3.08 -29.25 -4.99
N ASN A 186 -1.85 -29.69 -5.27
CA ASN A 186 -1.58 -31.00 -5.85
C ASN A 186 -0.45 -31.64 -5.05
N LYS A 187 -0.78 -32.35 -3.95
CA LYS A 187 0.21 -33.03 -3.10
C LYS A 187 0.72 -34.34 -3.75
N THR A 188 0.03 -34.87 -4.74
CA THR A 188 0.35 -36.15 -5.39
C THR A 188 0.96 -36.00 -6.79
N LYS A 189 2.27 -36.30 -6.86
CA LYS A 189 3.14 -36.52 -8.04
C LYS A 189 3.57 -35.28 -8.82
N LYS A 190 4.90 -35.21 -9.06
CA LYS A 190 5.59 -34.50 -10.16
C LYS A 190 4.62 -34.11 -11.28
N GLN A 191 4.16 -32.87 -11.32
CA GLN A 191 3.15 -32.45 -12.29
C GLN A 191 3.77 -31.52 -13.33
N SER A 192 4.03 -32.14 -14.48
CA SER A 192 4.29 -31.54 -15.76
C SER A 192 3.29 -30.42 -16.09
N THR A 193 3.74 -29.18 -15.98
CA THR A 193 3.70 -28.08 -16.97
C THR A 193 3.91 -26.71 -16.29
N LEU A 194 3.67 -26.59 -14.98
CA LEU A 194 3.99 -25.41 -14.16
C LEU A 194 5.14 -25.66 -13.14
N ASP A 195 5.43 -26.91 -12.77
CA ASP A 195 6.54 -27.25 -11.85
C ASP A 195 7.95 -26.94 -12.39
N ASN A 196 8.08 -26.69 -13.70
CA ASN A 196 9.35 -26.25 -14.30
C ASN A 196 9.54 -24.73 -14.22
N TYR A 197 8.54 -23.99 -13.72
CA TYR A 197 8.64 -22.56 -13.46
C TYR A 197 9.02 -22.37 -12.00
N ASN A 198 10.28 -22.01 -11.76
CA ASN A 198 10.74 -21.69 -10.42
C ASN A 198 10.11 -20.36 -9.96
N ASN A 199 8.88 -20.42 -9.45
CA ASN A 199 8.12 -19.25 -9.05
C ASN A 199 8.58 -18.78 -7.66
N ARG A 200 9.31 -17.66 -7.63
CA ARG A 200 9.90 -17.12 -6.39
C ARG A 200 8.85 -16.82 -5.31
N ILE A 201 7.66 -16.35 -5.67
CA ILE A 201 6.61 -16.05 -4.69
C ILE A 201 6.19 -17.32 -3.96
N LEU A 202 6.01 -18.43 -4.70
CA LEU A 202 5.71 -19.73 -4.12
C LEU A 202 6.89 -20.28 -3.29
N GLU A 203 8.14 -20.02 -3.68
CA GLU A 203 9.32 -20.38 -2.87
C GLU A 203 9.31 -19.64 -1.52
N PHE A 204 9.00 -18.34 -1.50
CA PHE A 204 8.88 -17.57 -0.27
C PHE A 204 7.79 -18.12 0.65
N LEU A 205 6.61 -18.42 0.09
CA LEU A 205 5.51 -19.01 0.83
C LEU A 205 5.87 -20.40 1.37
N LYS A 206 6.56 -21.23 0.59
CA LYS A 206 6.99 -22.58 1.01
C LYS A 206 8.00 -22.57 2.16
N LYS A 207 8.78 -21.50 2.31
CA LYS A 207 9.72 -21.34 3.43
C LYS A 207 9.02 -20.96 4.74
N ASP A 208 7.79 -20.42 4.68
CA ASP A 208 7.04 -20.04 5.87
C ASP A 208 6.41 -21.28 6.55
N PRO A 209 6.77 -21.59 7.82
CA PRO A 209 6.27 -22.78 8.50
C PRO A 209 4.76 -22.75 8.78
N GLU A 210 4.18 -21.57 9.03
CA GLU A 210 2.73 -21.45 9.29
C GLU A 210 1.92 -21.65 8.01
N PHE A 211 2.44 -21.15 6.88
CA PHE A 211 1.88 -21.41 5.56
C PHE A 211 1.86 -22.91 5.25
N GLN A 212 2.99 -23.61 5.46
CA GLN A 212 3.06 -25.06 5.26
C GLN A 212 2.04 -25.81 6.12
N LYS A 213 1.93 -25.45 7.39
CA LYS A 213 0.95 -26.06 8.30
C LYS A 213 -0.49 -25.90 7.79
N LYS A 214 -0.87 -24.72 7.29
CA LYS A 214 -2.22 -24.49 6.74
C LYS A 214 -2.47 -25.25 5.45
N ILE A 215 -1.47 -25.32 4.57
CA ILE A 215 -1.55 -26.14 3.36
C ILE A 215 -1.75 -27.61 3.72
N ASP A 216 -1.10 -28.09 4.79
CA ASP A 216 -1.26 -29.47 5.26
C ASP A 216 -2.66 -29.77 5.78
N GLU A 217 -3.34 -28.79 6.38
CA GLU A 217 -4.71 -28.88 6.89
C GLU A 217 -5.80 -28.88 5.79
N ILE A 218 -5.47 -28.44 4.57
CA ILE A 218 -6.41 -28.37 3.44
C ILE A 218 -6.37 -29.66 2.60
N ASN A 219 -7.52 -30.11 2.09
CA ASN A 219 -7.60 -31.33 1.29
C ASN A 219 -6.89 -31.16 -0.07
N GLU A 220 -6.46 -32.27 -0.65
CA GLU A 220 -5.72 -32.27 -1.94
C GLU A 220 -6.56 -31.80 -3.13
N GLU A 221 -7.89 -31.84 -3.04
CA GLU A 221 -8.78 -31.41 -4.13
C GLU A 221 -9.18 -29.92 -4.02
N ASP A 222 -8.80 -29.27 -2.92
CA ASP A 222 -9.24 -27.91 -2.62
C ASP A 222 -8.33 -26.85 -3.27
N GLU A 223 -8.96 -25.76 -3.69
CA GLU A 223 -8.30 -24.54 -4.14
C GLU A 223 -8.19 -23.54 -2.99
N TYR A 224 -7.11 -22.77 -2.96
CA TYR A 224 -6.94 -21.67 -2.02
C TYR A 224 -6.65 -20.35 -2.74
N GLU A 225 -6.82 -19.27 -1.99
CA GLU A 225 -6.56 -17.91 -2.45
C GLU A 225 -5.39 -17.28 -1.69
N ILE A 226 -4.65 -16.42 -2.40
CA ILE A 226 -3.63 -15.54 -1.84
C ILE A 226 -3.98 -14.11 -2.24
N ILE A 227 -4.02 -13.22 -1.26
CA ILE A 227 -4.21 -11.78 -1.45
C ILE A 227 -2.84 -11.15 -1.65
N ILE A 228 -2.67 -10.36 -2.70
CA ILE A 228 -1.41 -9.68 -3.01
C ILE A 228 -1.69 -8.19 -3.12
N ASP A 229 -0.88 -7.38 -2.45
CA ASP A 229 -0.98 -5.92 -2.42
C ASP A 229 0.40 -5.30 -2.71
N TYR A 230 0.40 -4.15 -3.40
CA TYR A 230 1.60 -3.40 -3.73
C TYR A 230 1.67 -2.12 -2.91
N LYS A 231 2.85 -1.83 -2.34
CA LYS A 231 3.13 -0.58 -1.64
C LYS A 231 4.31 0.14 -2.29
N GLY A 232 4.06 1.35 -2.77
CA GLY A 232 5.07 2.28 -3.28
C GLY A 232 5.92 2.95 -2.19
N MET A 233 6.41 2.16 -1.23
CA MET A 233 7.19 2.66 -0.09
C MET A 233 8.24 1.65 0.35
N LYS A 234 9.19 2.13 1.17
CA LYS A 234 10.15 1.29 1.90
C LYS A 234 9.42 0.35 2.86
N ARG A 235 9.94 -0.87 3.06
CA ARG A 235 9.46 -1.80 4.08
C ARG A 235 9.49 -1.11 5.46
N PRO A 236 8.35 -0.97 6.16
CA PRO A 236 8.31 -0.30 7.46
C PRO A 236 9.12 -1.05 8.53
N PRO A 237 9.55 -0.37 9.61
CA PRO A 237 10.14 -1.03 10.78
C PRO A 237 9.13 -1.94 11.49
N MET A 238 9.57 -3.11 11.95
CA MET A 238 8.73 -4.14 12.57
C MET A 238 8.18 -3.73 13.95
N ASN A 239 8.97 -3.03 14.76
CA ASN A 239 8.59 -2.71 16.14
C ASN A 239 8.06 -1.27 16.26
N TYR A 240 6.73 -1.16 16.28
CA TYR A 240 5.97 0.09 16.45
C TYR A 240 6.00 0.65 17.88
N GLU A 241 6.49 -0.08 18.89
CA GLU A 241 6.63 0.46 20.24
C GLU A 241 7.89 1.34 20.37
N LYS A 242 8.89 1.07 19.52
CA LYS A 242 10.14 1.83 19.42
C LYS A 242 10.16 2.83 18.26
N SER A 243 9.14 2.81 17.40
CA SER A 243 9.02 3.66 16.22
C SER A 243 7.63 4.29 16.20
N ASP A 244 7.54 5.61 16.00
CA ASP A 244 6.25 6.30 15.83
C ASP A 244 5.48 5.86 14.57
N ASN A 245 6.12 5.08 13.69
CA ASN A 245 5.52 4.52 12.49
C ASN A 245 4.79 3.19 12.75
N LYS A 246 3.47 3.20 12.61
CA LYS A 246 2.58 2.02 12.77
C LYS A 246 2.25 1.29 11.45
N SER A 247 2.84 1.71 10.34
CA SER A 247 2.50 1.18 9.00
C SER A 247 2.70 -0.33 8.91
N TRP A 248 3.71 -0.89 9.58
CA TRP A 248 3.93 -2.34 9.62
C TRP A 248 2.69 -3.12 10.06
N LEU A 249 2.09 -2.68 11.16
CA LEU A 249 0.91 -3.32 11.76
C LEU A 249 -0.36 -2.98 10.97
N GLN A 250 -0.48 -1.75 10.47
CA GLN A 250 -1.62 -1.31 9.67
C GLN A 250 -1.75 -2.07 8.35
N HIS A 251 -0.62 -2.36 7.67
CA HIS A 251 -0.60 -3.17 6.46
C HIS A 251 -1.06 -4.61 6.72
N GLU A 252 -0.66 -5.16 7.87
CA GLU A 252 -1.14 -6.48 8.31
C GLU A 252 -2.64 -6.46 8.57
N TRP A 253 -3.15 -5.47 9.30
CA TRP A 253 -4.59 -5.30 9.52
C TRP A 253 -5.37 -5.17 8.21
N GLN A 254 -4.83 -4.45 7.24
CA GLN A 254 -5.44 -4.27 5.92
C GLN A 254 -5.66 -5.64 5.25
N ILE A 255 -4.62 -6.46 5.16
CA ILE A 255 -4.66 -7.80 4.55
C ILE A 255 -5.59 -8.75 5.32
N GLN A 256 -5.54 -8.75 6.64
CA GLN A 256 -6.44 -9.57 7.46
C GLN A 256 -7.91 -9.18 7.25
N THR A 257 -8.18 -7.88 7.13
CA THR A 257 -9.53 -7.36 6.86
C THR A 257 -10.00 -7.68 5.45
N TYR A 258 -9.11 -7.61 4.45
CA TYR A 258 -9.42 -8.08 3.10
C TYR A 258 -9.75 -9.56 3.06
N SER A 259 -9.01 -10.39 3.81
CA SER A 259 -9.33 -11.81 3.96
C SER A 259 -10.74 -12.02 4.54
N TRP A 260 -11.10 -11.28 5.61
CA TRP A 260 -12.46 -11.34 6.16
C TRP A 260 -13.54 -10.90 5.16
N LEU A 261 -13.31 -9.81 4.43
CA LEU A 261 -14.24 -9.30 3.43
C LEU A 261 -14.42 -10.28 2.28
N ARG A 262 -13.31 -10.85 1.78
CA ARG A 262 -13.33 -11.87 0.73
C ARG A 262 -14.10 -13.10 1.19
N SER A 263 -13.94 -13.55 2.42
CA SER A 263 -14.66 -14.71 2.96
C SER A 263 -16.18 -14.51 3.15
N LYS A 264 -16.73 -13.34 2.81
CA LYS A 264 -18.18 -13.06 2.83
C LYS A 264 -18.82 -13.09 1.44
N GLN A 265 -18.05 -13.32 0.39
CA GLN A 265 -18.55 -13.37 -0.99
C GLN A 265 -18.92 -14.81 -1.38
N GLU A 266 -19.89 -14.96 -2.28
CA GLU A 266 -20.50 -16.27 -2.62
C GLU A 266 -19.53 -17.26 -3.30
N ASP A 267 -18.37 -16.79 -3.78
CA ASP A 267 -17.37 -17.59 -4.51
C ASP A 267 -16.00 -17.65 -3.81
N SER A 268 -15.95 -17.31 -2.52
CA SER A 268 -14.66 -17.19 -1.81
C SER A 268 -14.06 -18.56 -1.52
N LYS A 269 -12.78 -18.73 -1.87
CA LYS A 269 -11.97 -19.89 -1.44
C LYS A 269 -11.26 -19.57 -0.12
N PRO A 270 -10.75 -20.57 0.60
CA PRO A 270 -9.91 -20.34 1.78
C PRO A 270 -8.72 -19.43 1.45
N ILE A 271 -8.64 -18.27 2.11
CA ILE A 271 -7.46 -17.40 2.02
C ILE A 271 -6.43 -17.84 3.05
N ILE A 272 -5.25 -18.27 2.60
CA ILE A 272 -4.24 -18.86 3.48
C ILE A 272 -3.11 -17.90 3.86
N ALA A 273 -2.81 -16.96 2.96
CA ALA A 273 -1.76 -15.98 3.12
C ALA A 273 -2.09 -14.68 2.38
N GLY A 274 -1.51 -13.59 2.85
CA GLY A 274 -1.34 -12.38 2.07
C GLY A 274 0.13 -12.13 1.76
N VAL A 275 0.39 -11.44 0.66
CA VAL A 275 1.73 -11.02 0.25
C VAL A 275 1.71 -9.52 0.01
N ILE A 276 2.70 -8.82 0.55
CA ILE A 276 2.87 -7.38 0.32
C ILE A 276 4.20 -7.15 -0.37
N PHE A 277 4.16 -6.42 -1.49
CA PHE A 277 5.36 -5.99 -2.19
C PHE A 277 5.71 -4.54 -1.84
N TYR A 278 6.91 -4.32 -1.29
CA TYR A 278 7.50 -3.00 -1.02
C TYR A 278 8.43 -2.61 -2.17
N LEU A 279 7.89 -1.94 -3.19
CA LEU A 279 8.60 -1.76 -4.46
C LEU A 279 9.81 -0.82 -4.37
N ASN A 280 9.85 0.08 -3.38
CA ASN A 280 11.03 0.94 -3.17
C ASN A 280 12.27 0.13 -2.78
N GLU A 281 12.12 -1.07 -2.23
CA GLU A 281 13.25 -1.93 -1.85
C GLU A 281 14.00 -2.46 -3.08
N LEU A 282 13.34 -2.53 -4.25
CA LEU A 282 13.98 -2.95 -5.51
C LEU A 282 14.90 -1.87 -6.07
N VAL A 283 14.55 -0.60 -5.87
CA VAL A 283 15.32 0.59 -6.28
C VAL A 283 15.23 1.64 -5.16
N PRO A 284 16.06 1.49 -4.11
CA PRO A 284 16.03 2.38 -2.97
C PRO A 284 16.64 3.74 -3.36
N SER A 285 15.97 4.82 -2.95
CA SER A 285 16.50 6.18 -3.02
C SER A 285 17.54 6.42 -1.92
N LYS A 286 18.20 7.59 -1.93
CA LYS A 286 19.10 7.98 -0.82
C LYS A 286 18.34 8.04 0.50
N GLU A 287 17.13 8.59 0.48
CA GLU A 287 16.25 8.71 1.63
C GLU A 287 15.81 7.34 2.15
N ASP A 288 15.50 6.40 1.23
CA ASP A 288 15.16 5.02 1.62
C ASP A 288 16.38 4.34 2.26
N LEU A 289 17.58 4.50 1.70
CA LEU A 289 18.81 3.89 2.26
C LEU A 289 19.14 4.43 3.64
N PHE A 290 19.01 5.73 3.86
CA PHE A 290 19.19 6.33 5.18
C PHE A 290 18.18 5.76 6.19
N ALA A 291 16.92 5.61 5.78
CA ALA A 291 15.92 4.97 6.64
C ALA A 291 16.19 3.47 6.88
N ILE A 292 16.73 2.74 5.89
CA ILE A 292 17.19 1.34 6.08
C ILE A 292 18.36 1.29 7.07
N GLN A 293 19.34 2.21 6.93
CA GLN A 293 20.48 2.32 7.84
C GLN A 293 20.03 2.57 9.27
N GLN A 294 19.06 3.46 9.50
CA GLN A 294 18.49 3.70 10.83
C GLN A 294 17.79 2.46 11.41
N ASP A 295 16.97 1.77 10.60
CA ASP A 295 16.30 0.54 11.02
C ASP A 295 17.30 -0.58 11.34
N LEU A 296 18.42 -0.61 10.63
CA LEU A 296 19.55 -1.47 10.97
C LEU A 296 20.14 -0.99 12.32
N HIS A 297 20.59 0.25 12.49
CA HIS A 297 21.22 0.65 13.75
C HIS A 297 20.33 0.42 15.00
N THR A 298 19.00 0.50 14.83
CA THR A 298 18.02 0.32 15.91
C THR A 298 17.44 -1.10 16.06
N ASN A 299 17.87 -2.08 15.25
CA ASN A 299 17.32 -3.45 15.25
C ASN A 299 15.80 -3.51 15.00
N LEU A 300 15.29 -2.69 14.09
CA LEU A 300 13.86 -2.62 13.76
C LEU A 300 13.50 -3.32 12.44
N THR A 301 14.46 -3.98 11.78
CA THR A 301 14.23 -4.79 10.58
C THR A 301 13.96 -6.24 10.94
N ASP A 302 13.08 -6.90 10.18
CA ASP A 302 12.77 -8.33 10.29
C ASP A 302 13.75 -9.22 9.50
N ILE A 303 14.63 -8.61 8.71
CA ILE A 303 15.70 -9.34 8.01
C ILE A 303 16.85 -9.65 8.97
N PRO A 304 17.20 -10.94 9.11
CA PRO A 304 18.20 -11.37 10.07
C PRO A 304 19.60 -10.83 9.74
N ARG A 305 20.22 -10.19 10.72
CA ARG A 305 21.61 -9.71 10.63
C ARG A 305 22.65 -10.80 10.59
N ASN A 306 22.37 -11.89 11.29
CA ASN A 306 23.34 -12.92 11.62
C ASN A 306 23.46 -13.98 10.51
N GLU A 307 22.69 -13.85 9.43
CA GLU A 307 22.86 -14.68 8.26
C GLU A 307 24.07 -14.18 7.46
N ASN A 308 25.05 -15.06 7.25
CA ASN A 308 26.22 -14.79 6.41
C ASN A 308 25.85 -14.29 5.00
N GLU A 309 24.60 -14.55 4.57
CA GLU A 309 24.06 -14.18 3.29
C GLU A 309 23.97 -12.65 3.08
N TYR A 310 23.58 -11.88 4.10
CA TYR A 310 23.37 -10.42 3.97
C TYR A 310 24.46 -9.56 4.61
N LYS A 311 25.45 -10.18 5.22
CA LYS A 311 26.50 -9.48 5.97
C LYS A 311 27.20 -8.38 5.16
N LYS A 312 27.50 -8.65 3.88
CA LYS A 312 28.15 -7.67 3.00
C LYS A 312 27.26 -6.46 2.70
N ASP A 313 25.98 -6.69 2.42
CA ASP A 313 25.03 -5.61 2.13
C ASP A 313 24.79 -4.75 3.37
N ILE A 314 24.69 -5.37 4.55
CA ILE A 314 24.57 -4.67 5.83
C ILE A 314 25.81 -3.83 6.10
N GLU A 315 27.02 -4.39 5.95
CA GLU A 315 28.27 -3.64 6.13
C GLU A 315 28.40 -2.47 5.15
N LEU A 316 27.93 -2.61 3.90
CA LEU A 316 27.91 -1.52 2.93
C LEU A 316 26.97 -0.39 3.35
N ILE A 317 25.79 -0.72 3.88
CA ILE A 317 24.80 0.28 4.33
C ILE A 317 25.26 0.96 5.62
N GLU A 318 25.76 0.22 6.61
CA GLU A 318 26.19 0.78 7.90
C GLU A 318 27.39 1.72 7.75
N ASN A 319 28.29 1.45 6.79
CA ASN A 319 29.46 2.29 6.53
C ASN A 319 29.22 3.39 5.48
N TRP A 320 28.03 3.46 4.89
CA TRP A 320 27.71 4.46 3.88
C TRP A 320 27.37 5.82 4.47
N ASP A 321 27.83 6.87 3.81
CA ASP A 321 27.58 8.27 4.11
C ASP A 321 26.74 8.90 2.98
N GLU A 322 25.76 9.73 3.33
CA GLU A 322 24.77 10.32 2.41
C GLU A 322 25.42 11.16 1.28
N ASP A 323 26.58 11.76 1.57
CA ASP A 323 27.36 12.55 0.61
C ASP A 323 28.08 11.68 -0.44
N LEU A 324 28.19 10.37 -0.20
CA LEU A 324 28.86 9.43 -1.10
C LEU A 324 27.91 8.82 -2.14
N LYS A 325 28.49 8.19 -3.16
CA LYS A 325 27.75 7.41 -4.16
C LYS A 325 26.95 6.31 -3.44
N VAL A 326 25.69 6.15 -3.84
CA VAL A 326 24.80 5.09 -3.35
C VAL A 326 25.47 3.72 -3.50
N PRO A 327 25.49 2.88 -2.44
CA PRO A 327 26.10 1.56 -2.48
C PRO A 327 25.34 0.63 -3.43
N GLU A 328 26.08 -0.23 -4.13
CA GLU A 328 25.50 -1.26 -4.99
C GLU A 328 25.15 -2.49 -4.16
N LEU A 329 23.88 -2.57 -3.75
CA LEU A 329 23.34 -3.69 -2.97
C LEU A 329 23.06 -4.92 -3.86
N SER A 330 23.20 -6.11 -3.29
CA SER A 330 22.89 -7.35 -3.97
C SER A 330 21.42 -7.43 -4.38
N GLU A 331 21.14 -8.04 -5.54
CA GLU A 331 19.76 -8.24 -6.01
C GLU A 331 18.96 -9.10 -5.04
N LYS A 332 19.60 -10.09 -4.41
CA LYS A 332 18.93 -10.95 -3.43
C LYS A 332 18.45 -10.15 -2.22
N PHE A 333 19.31 -9.31 -1.63
CA PHE A 333 18.92 -8.47 -0.50
C PHE A 333 17.74 -7.57 -0.83
N LYS A 334 17.74 -6.95 -2.01
CA LYS A 334 16.63 -6.10 -2.49
C LYS A 334 15.33 -6.88 -2.69
N ILE A 335 15.41 -8.08 -3.28
CA ILE A 335 14.25 -8.95 -3.50
C ILE A 335 13.64 -9.40 -2.18
N ASP A 336 14.45 -9.93 -1.26
CA ASP A 336 13.99 -10.44 0.03
C ASP A 336 13.42 -9.29 0.90
N ARG A 337 13.96 -8.07 0.79
CA ARG A 337 13.38 -6.86 1.38
C ARG A 337 12.05 -6.45 0.77
N SER A 338 11.89 -6.65 -0.53
CA SER A 338 10.71 -6.21 -1.27
C SER A 338 9.47 -7.08 -1.05
N ILE A 339 9.56 -8.26 -0.42
CA ILE A 339 8.42 -9.16 -0.21
C ILE A 339 8.19 -9.43 1.28
N ARG A 340 6.93 -9.33 1.73
CA ARG A 340 6.50 -9.71 3.07
C ARG A 340 5.31 -10.67 2.99
N ILE A 341 5.39 -11.77 3.73
CA ILE A 341 4.29 -12.72 3.89
C ILE A 341 3.50 -12.36 5.14
N ILE A 342 2.17 -12.40 5.04
CA ILE A 342 1.22 -12.19 6.13
C ILE A 342 0.40 -13.46 6.29
N ASN A 343 0.51 -14.10 7.45
CA ASN A 343 -0.22 -15.33 7.73
C ASN A 343 -1.66 -15.03 8.15
N ILE A 344 -2.63 -15.51 7.37
CA ILE A 344 -4.06 -15.30 7.65
C ILE A 344 -4.53 -16.28 8.72
N ASN A 345 -4.93 -15.78 9.89
CA ASN A 345 -5.50 -16.62 10.94
C ASN A 345 -6.67 -15.90 11.62
N GLU A 346 -7.57 -16.67 12.22
CA GLU A 346 -8.81 -16.13 12.79
C GLU A 346 -8.57 -15.14 13.93
N ILE A 347 -7.55 -15.37 14.76
CA ILE A 347 -7.22 -14.53 15.92
C ILE A 347 -6.75 -13.14 15.47
N GLU A 348 -5.75 -13.08 14.59
CA GLU A 348 -5.23 -11.82 14.06
C GLU A 348 -6.27 -11.11 13.17
N ARG A 349 -7.11 -11.88 12.47
CA ARG A 349 -8.26 -11.33 11.72
C ARG A 349 -9.25 -10.64 12.62
N GLU A 350 -9.69 -11.28 13.71
CA GLU A 350 -10.60 -10.65 14.66
C GLU A 350 -10.00 -9.42 15.33
N LYS A 351 -8.70 -9.48 15.66
CA LYS A 351 -7.97 -8.35 16.23
C LYS A 351 -7.92 -7.17 15.26
N ALA A 352 -7.55 -7.40 14.00
CA ALA A 352 -7.55 -6.36 12.96
C ALA A 352 -8.93 -5.71 12.80
N LEU A 353 -10.00 -6.53 12.78
CA LEU A 353 -11.37 -6.04 12.68
C LEU A 353 -11.75 -5.17 13.89
N LYS A 354 -11.43 -5.60 15.12
CA LYS A 354 -11.68 -4.81 16.34
C LYS A 354 -10.92 -3.49 16.34
N GLU A 355 -9.70 -3.46 15.83
CA GLU A 355 -8.92 -2.23 15.71
C GLU A 355 -9.57 -1.26 14.70
N PHE A 356 -10.09 -1.75 13.59
CA PHE A 356 -10.87 -0.93 12.66
C PHE A 356 -12.24 -0.51 13.23
N ASP A 357 -12.90 -1.35 14.02
CA ASP A 357 -14.10 -0.95 14.77
C ASP A 357 -13.77 0.24 15.69
N ASN A 358 -12.63 0.22 16.39
CA ASN A 358 -12.18 1.35 17.22
C ASN A 358 -11.93 2.61 16.38
N VAL A 359 -11.37 2.48 15.18
CA VAL A 359 -11.18 3.60 14.26
C VAL A 359 -12.52 4.20 13.84
N VAL A 360 -13.49 3.37 13.45
CA VAL A 360 -14.85 3.82 13.10
C VAL A 360 -15.52 4.51 14.27
N ALA A 361 -15.41 3.95 15.48
CA ALA A 361 -15.93 4.58 16.70
C ALA A 361 -15.34 5.98 16.91
N ASN A 362 -14.04 6.14 16.68
CA ASN A 362 -13.37 7.43 16.81
C ASN A 362 -13.83 8.43 15.73
N ILE A 363 -14.01 7.98 14.49
CA ILE A 363 -14.56 8.81 13.39
C ILE A 363 -15.97 9.29 13.74
N GLU A 364 -16.87 8.39 14.14
CA GLU A 364 -18.25 8.72 14.50
C GLU A 364 -18.30 9.67 15.71
N ASN A 365 -17.47 9.45 16.72
CA ASN A 365 -17.36 10.36 17.87
C ASN A 365 -16.90 11.76 17.46
N SER A 366 -15.92 11.86 16.56
CA SER A 366 -15.47 13.15 16.00
C SER A 366 -16.57 13.84 15.20
N LEU A 367 -17.32 13.10 14.38
CA LEU A 367 -18.48 13.62 13.64
C LEU A 367 -19.59 14.12 14.56
N ILE A 368 -19.93 13.36 15.60
CA ILE A 368 -20.98 13.75 16.56
C ILE A 368 -20.59 15.03 17.31
N LYS A 369 -19.31 15.19 17.69
CA LYS A 369 -18.81 16.42 18.31
C LYS A 369 -18.95 17.62 17.37
N GLU A 370 -18.58 17.45 16.11
CA GLU A 370 -18.69 18.49 15.10
C GLU A 370 -20.16 18.88 14.86
N ILE A 371 -21.07 17.89 14.74
CA ILE A 371 -22.51 18.12 14.59
C ILE A 371 -23.09 18.87 15.80
N LYS A 372 -22.56 18.62 17.01
CA LYS A 372 -22.94 19.34 18.24
C LYS A 372 -22.34 20.74 18.34
N GLY A 373 -21.61 21.21 17.33
CA GLY A 373 -21.08 22.57 17.24
C GLY A 373 -19.69 22.76 17.82
N CYS A 374 -18.95 21.68 18.14
CA CYS A 374 -17.55 21.80 18.51
C CYS A 374 -16.69 22.20 17.31
N ASN A 375 -15.62 22.99 17.53
CA ASN A 375 -14.71 23.36 16.45
C ASN A 375 -14.06 22.12 15.82
N ILE A 376 -13.71 22.20 14.53
CA ILE A 376 -13.07 21.11 13.79
C ILE A 376 -11.78 20.65 14.48
N GLN A 377 -10.94 21.60 14.90
CA GLN A 377 -9.65 21.28 15.55
C GLN A 377 -9.80 20.63 16.93
N ASP A 378 -10.94 20.81 17.60
CA ASP A 378 -11.23 20.21 18.90
C ASP A 378 -11.94 18.86 18.75
N SER A 379 -12.66 18.68 17.63
CA SER A 379 -13.37 17.45 17.26
C SER A 379 -12.43 16.41 16.63
N TRP A 380 -11.42 16.87 15.88
CA TRP A 380 -10.49 16.03 15.11
C TRP A 380 -9.05 16.28 15.56
N LYS A 381 -8.42 15.25 16.15
CA LYS A 381 -7.08 15.37 16.72
C LYS A 381 -6.01 15.37 15.62
N ALA A 382 -5.04 16.27 15.72
CA ALA A 382 -3.86 16.27 14.86
C ALA A 382 -2.83 15.26 15.40
N ASN A 383 -2.92 14.00 14.97
CA ASN A 383 -2.06 12.91 15.43
C ASN A 383 -1.29 12.28 14.27
N ALA A 384 -0.29 12.99 13.73
CA ALA A 384 0.58 12.47 12.66
C ALA A 384 2.06 12.44 13.07
N ASP A 385 2.90 11.67 12.40
CA ASP A 385 4.36 11.75 12.55
C ASP A 385 4.91 13.05 11.94
N GLU A 386 6.21 13.32 12.17
CA GLU A 386 6.86 14.55 11.68
C GLU A 386 6.88 14.61 10.15
N ARG A 387 7.11 13.49 9.47
CA ARG A 387 7.12 13.39 8.01
C ARG A 387 5.77 13.79 7.42
N THR A 388 4.69 13.23 7.96
CA THR A 388 3.31 13.55 7.56
C THR A 388 2.99 15.01 7.84
N CYS A 389 3.43 15.55 8.99
CA CYS A 389 3.24 16.97 9.31
C CYS A 389 3.96 17.90 8.33
N ASN A 390 5.19 17.57 7.94
CA ASN A 390 6.01 18.37 7.03
C ASN A 390 5.42 18.42 5.61
N ALA A 391 4.85 17.30 5.15
CA ALA A 391 4.18 17.17 3.86
C ALA A 391 2.71 17.65 3.88
N CYS A 392 2.15 17.99 5.05
CA CYS A 392 0.75 18.35 5.17
C CYS A 392 0.47 19.79 4.73
N ASP A 393 -0.49 19.97 3.83
CA ASP A 393 -0.91 21.29 3.31
C ASP A 393 -1.50 22.19 4.40
N PHE A 394 -2.04 21.59 5.45
CA PHE A 394 -2.68 22.28 6.55
C PHE A 394 -1.69 22.65 7.68
N LYS A 395 -0.39 22.41 7.49
CA LYS A 395 0.65 22.65 8.52
C LYS A 395 0.73 24.09 9.00
N THR A 396 0.38 25.06 8.17
CA THR A 396 0.48 26.51 8.48
C THR A 396 -0.52 26.95 9.55
N PHE A 397 -1.67 26.29 9.66
CA PHE A 397 -2.71 26.61 10.65
C PHE A 397 -3.01 25.43 11.61
N CYS A 398 -2.28 24.33 11.47
CA CYS A 398 -2.36 23.20 12.38
C CYS A 398 -1.63 23.50 13.70
N LYS A 399 -2.35 23.44 14.82
CA LYS A 399 -1.79 23.70 16.17
C LYS A 399 -0.63 22.78 16.56
N LYS A 400 -0.53 21.58 15.96
CA LYS A 400 0.57 20.62 16.20
C LYS A 400 1.86 21.06 15.52
N HIS A 401 1.76 21.59 14.31
CA HIS A 401 2.91 22.15 13.58
C HIS A 401 3.10 23.60 14.02
N LYS A 402 3.48 23.82 15.29
CA LYS A 402 4.08 25.09 15.69
C LYS A 402 5.39 25.17 14.94
N ALA A 403 5.42 25.91 13.84
CA ALA A 403 6.66 26.31 13.22
C ALA A 403 7.55 26.84 14.35
N LYS A 404 8.71 26.20 14.58
CA LYS A 404 9.85 26.96 15.08
C LYS A 404 10.01 28.02 13.99
N ASN A 405 9.50 29.23 14.23
CA ASN A 405 9.89 30.40 13.46
C ASN A 405 11.41 30.45 13.60
N LYS A 406 12.13 29.86 12.66
CA LYS A 406 13.50 30.26 12.41
C LYS A 406 13.32 31.68 11.93
N ASP A 407 13.61 32.64 12.80
CA ASP A 407 13.83 34.01 12.39
C ASP A 407 14.81 33.96 11.23
N PHE A 408 14.30 34.21 10.02
CA PHE A 408 15.16 34.45 8.88
C PHE A 408 15.76 35.84 9.11
N ASN A 409 16.86 35.89 9.83
CA ASN A 409 17.74 37.05 9.80
C ASN A 409 18.37 37.06 8.40
N ILE A 410 17.85 37.96 7.57
CA ILE A 410 18.51 38.40 6.34
C ILE A 410 19.77 39.18 6.79
N PRO A 411 20.95 38.93 6.17
CA PRO A 411 22.21 39.59 6.57
C PRO A 411 22.16 41.12 6.53
#